data_AF-A0A0J7XNB1-F1
#
_entry.id   AF-A0A0J7XNB1-F1
#
_cell.length_a   1.000
_cell.length_b   1.000
_cell.length_c   1.000
_cell.angle_alpha   90.00
_cell.angle_beta   90.00
_cell.angle_gamma   90.00
#
_symmetry.space_group_name_H-M   'P 1'
#
loop_
_entity.id
_entity.type
_entity.pdbx_description
1 polymer ?
#
loop_
_entity_poly.entity_id
_entity_poly.type
_entity_poly.pdbx_seq_one_letter_code
_entity_poly.pdbx_strand_id
1 'polypeptide(L)'
;MVAMAATVAALAGPSFILASEPPVPMLPSVKPIPVKVIVVANFEPGADMGDAPGEFQLWAEREKLTEVIPIRGALHPLRRNAAGLYGMCWGSPDTMLGGVAEQLMSLLLDPRFDFSKTYWLFTGISGVDPQIASVGSAAWSRWVVQGDTLREFDDREVAKDWPYGLFAIGADAPNTLPHNTESFAGFTDTGKLTMSVKLNQSLAQWAYDRTKDVTIPDSPALQKARAAWAGYPNAQKPPFVLMGETLGSVRYWHGPGRTQWARDWVKLWTGGKGRFAMTNMESQSLAGAMAIAAKQGLVDPARVLVLRTGSNPSMPPPGRSAVESVADEGAGQVAAFEANYRVGVPVVHELLSHWDSYKDHVPGTGPQ
;
A
#
# COMPACT_ATOMS: atom_id res chain seq x y z
N MET A 1 80.37 14.01 39.21
CA MET A 1 78.95 13.68 38.97
C MET A 1 78.48 14.57 37.82
N VAL A 2 78.15 13.96 36.68
CA VAL A 2 77.68 14.65 35.47
C VAL A 2 76.19 14.95 35.64
N ALA A 3 75.80 16.23 35.55
CA ALA A 3 74.40 16.63 35.60
C ALA A 3 73.82 16.60 34.18
N MET A 4 72.87 15.69 33.95
CA MET A 4 72.10 15.56 32.72
C MET A 4 70.96 16.59 32.72
N ALA A 5 70.94 17.50 31.75
CA ALA A 5 69.79 18.36 31.49
C ALA A 5 68.79 17.59 30.62
N ALA A 6 67.59 17.31 31.14
CA ALA A 6 66.50 16.70 30.38
C ALA A 6 65.65 17.80 29.72
N THR A 7 65.70 17.86 28.39
CA THR A 7 64.85 18.75 27.58
C THR A 7 63.48 18.08 27.41
N VAL A 8 62.43 18.67 27.98
CA VAL A 8 61.04 18.24 27.75
C VAL A 8 60.56 18.83 26.43
N ALA A 9 60.46 18.01 25.38
CA ALA A 9 59.80 18.38 24.14
C ALA A 9 58.28 18.27 24.34
N ALA A 10 57.58 19.41 24.32
CA ALA A 10 56.12 19.44 24.30
C ALA A 10 55.63 18.95 22.94
N LEU A 11 55.07 17.74 22.89
CA LEU A 11 54.34 17.24 21.72
C LEU A 11 53.04 18.02 21.59
N ALA A 12 52.97 18.93 20.62
CA ALA A 12 51.73 19.56 20.21
C ALA A 12 50.80 18.47 19.65
N GLY A 13 49.70 18.20 20.35
CA GLY A 13 48.64 17.30 19.86
C GLY A 13 48.02 17.84 18.57
N PRO A 14 47.49 16.99 17.70
CA PRO A 14 46.89 17.42 16.45
C PRO A 14 45.70 18.34 16.71
N SER A 15 45.81 19.59 16.24
CA SER A 15 44.70 20.53 16.18
C SER A 15 43.64 19.98 15.23
N PHE A 16 42.55 19.45 15.76
CA PHE A 16 41.36 19.16 14.96
C PHE A 16 40.78 20.49 14.50
N ILE A 17 41.08 20.88 13.27
CA ILE A 17 40.35 21.93 12.57
C ILE A 17 38.95 21.36 12.29
N LEU A 18 37.99 21.65 13.17
CA LEU A 18 36.58 21.45 12.85
C LEU A 18 36.29 22.29 11.61
N ALA A 19 35.84 21.66 10.53
CA ALA A 19 35.39 22.38 9.33
C ALA A 19 34.33 23.40 9.77
N SER A 20 34.55 24.69 9.50
CA SER A 20 33.62 25.75 9.86
C SER A 20 32.45 25.73 8.87
N GLU A 21 31.53 24.80 9.05
CA GLU A 21 30.30 24.77 8.26
C GLU A 21 29.39 25.96 8.62
N PRO A 22 28.70 26.55 7.64
CA PRO A 22 27.72 27.60 7.91
C PRO A 22 26.54 27.04 8.73
N PRO A 23 25.83 27.90 9.49
CA PRO A 23 24.64 27.47 10.21
C PRO A 23 23.60 26.91 9.24
N VAL A 24 22.95 25.81 9.64
CA VAL A 24 21.88 25.18 8.85
C VAL A 24 20.74 26.19 8.64
N PRO A 25 20.37 26.52 7.39
CA PRO A 25 19.28 27.44 7.12
C PRO A 25 17.95 26.91 7.65
N MET A 26 17.13 27.79 8.21
CA MET A 26 15.74 27.44 8.55
C MET A 26 14.92 27.23 7.28
N LEU A 27 14.02 26.23 7.31
CA LEU A 27 13.05 26.05 6.23
C LEU A 27 12.09 27.26 6.19
N PRO A 28 11.78 27.81 5.00
CA PRO A 28 10.84 28.91 4.88
C PRO A 28 9.46 28.52 5.43
N SER A 29 8.90 29.37 6.30
CA SER A 29 7.50 29.22 6.74
C SER A 29 6.58 29.70 5.62
N VAL A 30 5.81 28.79 5.03
CA VAL A 30 4.71 29.11 4.10
C VAL A 30 3.38 28.84 4.79
N LYS A 31 2.31 29.54 4.40
CA LYS A 31 0.95 29.19 4.85
C LYS A 31 0.52 27.91 4.12
N PRO A 32 0.40 26.76 4.79
CA PRO A 32 0.10 25.51 4.10
C PRO A 32 -1.33 25.47 3.57
N ILE A 33 -1.55 24.72 2.50
CA ILE A 33 -2.87 24.42 1.94
C ILE A 33 -3.43 23.19 2.68
N PRO A 34 -4.55 23.30 3.40
CA PRO A 34 -5.21 22.13 3.98
C PRO A 34 -5.74 21.23 2.86
N VAL A 35 -5.26 20.00 2.80
CA VAL A 35 -5.71 19.01 1.82
C VAL A 35 -6.91 18.26 2.40
N LYS A 36 -7.98 18.10 1.60
CA LYS A 36 -9.21 17.43 2.06
C LYS A 36 -9.15 15.93 1.84
N VAL A 37 -9.06 15.55 0.57
CA VAL A 37 -9.06 14.16 0.12
C VAL A 37 -8.01 14.00 -0.96
N ILE A 38 -7.24 12.92 -0.87
CA ILE A 38 -6.29 12.54 -1.90
C ILE A 38 -6.54 11.08 -2.32
N VAL A 39 -6.58 10.87 -3.63
CA VAL A 39 -6.59 9.54 -4.23
C VAL A 39 -5.19 9.22 -4.74
N VAL A 40 -4.70 8.07 -4.36
CA VAL A 40 -3.37 7.59 -4.72
C VAL A 40 -3.53 6.30 -5.49
N ALA A 41 -3.01 6.27 -6.71
CA ALA A 41 -2.89 5.06 -7.52
C ALA A 41 -1.43 4.81 -7.92
N ASN A 42 -1.13 3.62 -8.43
CA ASN A 42 0.22 3.10 -8.51
C ASN A 42 0.81 3.03 -9.91
N PHE A 43 0.03 3.09 -10.99
CA PHE A 43 0.59 2.96 -12.33
C PHE A 43 -0.18 3.71 -13.41
N GLU A 44 0.57 4.33 -14.32
CA GLU A 44 0.13 4.75 -15.65
C GLU A 44 1.13 4.25 -16.69
N PRO A 45 0.67 3.71 -17.84
CA PRO A 45 1.57 3.30 -18.91
C PRO A 45 2.18 4.50 -19.66
N GLY A 46 1.56 5.68 -19.54
CA GLY A 46 1.98 6.90 -20.22
C GLY A 46 1.65 8.13 -19.39
N ALA A 47 0.95 9.08 -20.00
CA ALA A 47 0.50 10.29 -19.33
C ALA A 47 -0.62 9.99 -18.33
N ASP A 48 -0.83 10.87 -17.34
CA ASP A 48 -1.95 10.70 -16.41
C ASP A 48 -3.33 10.95 -17.07
N MET A 49 -3.38 11.43 -18.32
CA MET A 49 -4.58 11.84 -19.04
C MET A 49 -4.36 11.80 -20.56
N GLY A 50 -5.41 11.50 -21.32
CA GLY A 50 -5.46 11.65 -22.78
C GLY A 50 -4.84 10.51 -23.58
N ASP A 51 -4.45 9.41 -22.96
CA ASP A 51 -3.92 8.22 -23.62
C ASP A 51 -4.55 6.92 -23.06
N ALA A 52 -3.82 5.79 -23.12
CA ALA A 52 -4.35 4.52 -22.63
C ALA A 52 -4.33 4.51 -21.10
N PRO A 53 -5.47 4.25 -20.43
CA PRO A 53 -5.55 4.35 -18.99
C PRO A 53 -4.76 3.27 -18.26
N GLY A 54 -4.02 3.69 -17.24
CA GLY A 54 -3.65 2.87 -16.10
C GLY A 54 -4.65 3.01 -14.95
N GLU A 55 -4.14 2.94 -13.72
CA GLU A 55 -4.94 2.94 -12.50
C GLU A 55 -5.45 4.34 -12.10
N PHE A 56 -4.76 5.40 -12.50
CA PHE A 56 -4.99 6.78 -12.08
C PHE A 56 -5.83 7.58 -13.08
N GLN A 57 -5.72 7.30 -14.37
CA GLN A 57 -6.19 8.17 -15.44
C GLN A 57 -7.71 8.36 -15.42
N LEU A 58 -8.49 7.31 -15.09
CA LEU A 58 -9.94 7.44 -14.91
C LEU A 58 -10.31 8.43 -13.79
N TRP A 59 -9.51 8.49 -12.72
CA TRP A 59 -9.70 9.50 -11.66
C TRP A 59 -9.34 10.89 -12.18
N ALA A 60 -8.19 11.05 -12.82
CA ALA A 60 -7.74 12.34 -13.32
C ALA A 60 -8.72 12.95 -14.32
N GLU A 61 -9.21 12.16 -15.26
CA GLU A 61 -10.13 12.60 -16.33
C GLU A 61 -11.55 12.86 -15.81
N ARG A 62 -12.14 11.91 -15.08
CA ARG A 62 -13.55 12.01 -14.67
C ARG A 62 -13.75 13.01 -13.54
N GLU A 63 -12.78 13.15 -12.64
CA GLU A 63 -12.80 14.14 -11.56
C GLU A 63 -12.19 15.49 -11.95
N LYS A 64 -11.73 15.63 -13.21
CA LYS A 64 -11.15 16.86 -13.75
C LYS A 64 -10.01 17.39 -12.90
N LEU A 65 -9.04 16.53 -12.57
CA LEU A 65 -7.82 16.89 -11.85
C LEU A 65 -6.84 17.62 -12.77
N THR A 66 -7.23 18.82 -13.22
CA THR A 66 -6.56 19.55 -14.31
C THR A 66 -5.42 20.44 -13.84
N GLU A 67 -5.40 20.85 -12.56
CA GLU A 67 -4.28 21.61 -12.03
C GLU A 67 -3.09 20.68 -11.77
N VAL A 68 -1.93 21.03 -12.31
CA VAL A 68 -0.69 20.25 -12.20
C VAL A 68 0.27 20.96 -11.25
N ILE A 69 0.66 20.27 -10.20
CA ILE A 69 1.55 20.78 -9.15
C ILE A 69 2.80 19.90 -9.12
N PRO A 70 3.96 20.40 -9.57
CA PRO A 70 5.21 19.66 -9.45
C PRO A 70 5.56 19.41 -7.98
N ILE A 71 5.90 18.16 -7.66
CA ILE A 71 6.40 17.74 -6.33
C ILE A 71 7.86 17.35 -6.49
N ARG A 72 8.74 17.97 -5.70
CA ARG A 72 10.17 17.65 -5.74
C ARG A 72 10.38 16.23 -5.22
N GLY A 73 11.01 15.37 -6.01
CA GLY A 73 11.28 13.97 -5.62
C GLY A 73 10.18 12.98 -5.99
N ALA A 74 9.08 13.44 -6.58
CA ALA A 74 8.07 12.56 -7.18
C ALA A 74 8.26 12.46 -8.70
N LEU A 75 7.88 11.32 -9.27
CA LEU A 75 7.99 11.05 -10.71
C LEU A 75 6.82 11.63 -11.49
N HIS A 76 5.62 11.54 -10.93
CA HIS A 76 4.42 12.20 -11.45
C HIS A 76 4.13 13.47 -10.64
N PRO A 77 3.44 14.46 -11.22
CA PRO A 77 2.97 15.62 -10.47
C PRO A 77 1.80 15.25 -9.56
N LEU A 78 1.58 16.06 -8.54
CA LEU A 78 0.31 16.08 -7.83
C LEU A 78 -0.73 16.80 -8.70
N ARG A 79 -1.92 16.23 -8.82
CA ARG A 79 -3.04 16.85 -9.54
C ARG A 79 -4.15 17.27 -8.61
N ARG A 80 -4.89 18.33 -8.97
CA ARG A 80 -5.97 18.89 -8.15
C ARG A 80 -7.14 19.39 -8.97
N ASN A 81 -8.35 19.32 -8.39
CA ASN A 81 -9.52 20.06 -8.85
C ASN A 81 -10.00 21.12 -7.83
N ALA A 82 -10.94 21.96 -8.25
CA ALA A 82 -11.48 23.05 -7.42
C ALA A 82 -12.29 22.56 -6.20
N ALA A 83 -12.74 21.31 -6.16
CA ALA A 83 -13.48 20.76 -5.01
C ALA A 83 -12.55 20.46 -3.81
N GLY A 84 -11.24 20.45 -4.03
CA GLY A 84 -10.24 20.06 -3.03
C GLY A 84 -9.93 18.56 -3.06
N LEU A 85 -10.23 17.88 -4.19
CA LEU A 85 -9.72 16.56 -4.47
C LEU A 85 -8.32 16.68 -5.07
N TYR A 86 -7.41 15.90 -4.50
CA TYR A 86 -6.07 15.71 -5.00
C TYR A 86 -5.91 14.29 -5.54
N GLY A 87 -5.02 14.11 -6.51
CA GLY A 87 -4.73 12.80 -7.07
C GLY A 87 -3.27 12.66 -7.46
N MET A 88 -2.72 11.47 -7.31
CA MET A 88 -1.34 11.19 -7.68
C MET A 88 -1.13 9.75 -8.13
N CYS A 89 -0.30 9.57 -9.15
CA CYS A 89 0.26 8.29 -9.55
C CYS A 89 1.66 8.13 -8.91
N TRP A 90 1.92 7.04 -8.19
CA TRP A 90 3.25 6.78 -7.62
C TRP A 90 4.14 5.88 -8.48
N GLY A 91 3.62 5.30 -9.56
CA GLY A 91 4.39 4.44 -10.44
C GLY A 91 5.51 5.19 -11.14
N SER A 92 6.48 4.44 -11.65
CA SER A 92 7.39 4.94 -12.67
C SER A 92 7.09 4.25 -13.99
N PRO A 93 6.91 4.98 -15.10
CA PRO A 93 6.92 4.37 -16.42
C PRO A 93 8.33 3.93 -16.85
N ASP A 94 9.39 4.46 -16.21
CA ASP A 94 10.76 4.37 -16.71
C ASP A 94 11.69 3.47 -15.88
N THR A 95 11.36 3.17 -14.61
CA THR A 95 12.23 2.36 -13.74
C THR A 95 11.49 1.57 -12.67
N MET A 96 11.89 0.31 -12.47
CA MET A 96 11.43 -0.53 -11.35
C MET A 96 12.32 -0.39 -10.09
N LEU A 97 13.34 0.47 -10.13
CA LEU A 97 14.28 0.66 -9.01
C LEU A 97 13.79 1.71 -7.99
N GLY A 98 12.85 2.57 -8.36
CA GLY A 98 12.27 3.58 -7.48
C GLY A 98 11.09 3.03 -6.69
N GLY A 99 11.05 3.28 -5.38
CA GLY A 99 9.92 2.90 -4.54
C GLY A 99 8.82 3.96 -4.48
N VAL A 100 7.60 3.50 -4.18
CA VAL A 100 6.43 4.36 -3.99
C VAL A 100 6.46 5.14 -2.66
N ALA A 101 7.19 4.62 -1.66
CA ALA A 101 7.25 5.21 -0.32
C ALA A 101 8.09 6.49 -0.30
N GLU A 102 9.17 6.55 -1.08
CA GLU A 102 10.05 7.71 -1.22
C GLU A 102 9.31 8.90 -1.84
N GLN A 103 8.47 8.63 -2.83
CA GLN A 103 7.66 9.66 -3.50
C GLN A 103 6.53 10.16 -2.59
N LEU A 104 5.86 9.24 -1.88
CA LEU A 104 4.88 9.61 -0.86
C LEU A 104 5.53 10.47 0.23
N MET A 105 6.71 10.09 0.73
CA MET A 105 7.40 10.92 1.72
C MET A 105 7.86 12.27 1.18
N SER A 106 8.22 12.35 -0.09
CA SER A 106 8.55 13.62 -0.74
C SER A 106 7.35 14.58 -0.75
N LEU A 107 6.14 14.07 -0.99
CA LEU A 107 4.91 14.87 -0.87
C LEU A 107 4.61 15.26 0.58
N LEU A 108 4.70 14.30 1.51
CA LEU A 108 4.35 14.53 2.92
C LEU A 108 5.29 15.52 3.63
N LEU A 109 6.51 15.72 3.11
CA LEU A 109 7.47 16.70 3.60
C LEU A 109 7.40 18.05 2.87
N ASP A 110 6.52 18.19 1.87
CA ASP A 110 6.37 19.44 1.13
C ASP A 110 5.62 20.48 1.99
N PRO A 111 6.27 21.59 2.41
CA PRO A 111 5.69 22.52 3.37
C PRO A 111 4.50 23.31 2.80
N ARG A 112 4.25 23.24 1.49
CA ARG A 112 3.10 23.89 0.85
C ARG A 112 1.77 23.28 1.29
N PHE A 113 1.76 22.07 1.86
CA PHE A 113 0.55 21.33 2.18
C PHE A 113 0.47 20.95 3.65
N ASP A 114 -0.75 20.92 4.17
CA ASP A 114 -1.07 20.34 5.48
C ASP A 114 -1.95 19.12 5.27
N PHE A 115 -1.43 17.96 5.68
CA PHE A 115 -2.11 16.66 5.54
C PHE A 115 -2.66 16.12 6.85
N SER A 116 -2.58 16.87 7.95
CA SER A 116 -2.93 16.42 9.30
C SER A 116 -4.39 15.95 9.43
N LYS A 117 -5.29 16.46 8.55
CA LYS A 117 -6.71 16.07 8.50
C LYS A 117 -7.13 15.40 7.18
N THR A 118 -6.20 15.12 6.28
CA THR A 118 -6.51 14.57 4.95
C THR A 118 -7.07 13.15 5.03
N TYR A 119 -8.10 12.85 4.23
CA TYR A 119 -8.46 11.48 3.90
C TYR A 119 -7.64 10.95 2.73
N TRP A 120 -7.06 9.78 2.92
CA TRP A 120 -6.22 9.10 1.94
C TRP A 120 -6.94 7.88 1.41
N LEU A 121 -7.21 7.85 0.10
CA LEU A 121 -7.64 6.64 -0.59
C LEU A 121 -6.46 6.08 -1.37
N PHE A 122 -5.83 5.03 -0.85
CA PHE A 122 -4.87 4.23 -1.61
C PHE A 122 -5.64 3.19 -2.41
N THR A 123 -5.46 3.20 -3.72
CA THR A 123 -6.22 2.38 -4.65
C THR A 123 -5.37 1.83 -5.78
N GLY A 124 -5.75 0.69 -6.33
CA GLY A 124 -5.02 0.08 -7.45
C GLY A 124 -5.57 -1.29 -7.83
N ILE A 125 -5.01 -1.88 -8.89
CA ILE A 125 -5.32 -3.25 -9.29
C ILE A 125 -4.56 -4.25 -8.41
N SER A 126 -4.93 -5.52 -8.50
CA SER A 126 -4.45 -6.58 -7.61
C SER A 126 -4.73 -7.96 -8.17
N GLY A 127 -3.92 -8.93 -7.75
CA GLY A 127 -4.28 -10.33 -7.87
C GLY A 127 -5.37 -10.68 -6.85
N VAL A 128 -6.54 -11.12 -7.29
CA VAL A 128 -7.66 -11.49 -6.41
C VAL A 128 -7.56 -12.96 -5.99
N ASP A 129 -7.86 -13.25 -4.72
CA ASP A 129 -8.02 -14.62 -4.25
C ASP A 129 -9.32 -15.23 -4.83
N PRO A 130 -9.23 -16.23 -5.73
CA PRO A 130 -10.41 -16.84 -6.34
C PRO A 130 -11.33 -17.55 -5.33
N GLN A 131 -10.86 -17.87 -4.12
CA GLN A 131 -11.71 -18.45 -3.08
C GLN A 131 -12.82 -17.50 -2.64
N ILE A 132 -12.59 -16.18 -2.72
CA ILE A 132 -13.50 -15.20 -2.14
C ILE A 132 -14.13 -14.23 -3.14
N ALA A 133 -13.55 -14.05 -4.33
CA ALA A 133 -14.07 -13.10 -5.32
C ALA A 133 -13.64 -13.44 -6.76
N SER A 134 -14.33 -12.84 -7.72
CA SER A 134 -14.01 -12.93 -9.15
C SER A 134 -13.17 -11.73 -9.61
N VAL A 135 -12.47 -11.90 -10.72
CA VAL A 135 -11.80 -10.80 -11.45
C VAL A 135 -12.80 -9.67 -11.72
N GLY A 136 -12.37 -8.42 -11.56
CA GLY A 136 -13.16 -7.20 -11.60
C GLY A 136 -13.74 -6.79 -10.24
N SER A 137 -13.80 -7.70 -9.25
CA SER A 137 -14.33 -7.38 -7.92
C SER A 137 -13.43 -6.39 -7.16
N ALA A 138 -14.01 -5.66 -6.20
CA ALA A 138 -13.32 -4.61 -5.43
C ALA A 138 -13.41 -4.86 -3.93
N ALA A 139 -12.28 -4.81 -3.22
CA ALA A 139 -12.21 -5.10 -1.79
C ALA A 139 -11.77 -3.86 -0.99
N TRP A 140 -12.57 -3.49 0.00
CA TRP A 140 -12.16 -2.56 1.06
C TRP A 140 -11.38 -3.32 2.14
N SER A 141 -10.19 -2.84 2.48
CA SER A 141 -9.34 -3.45 3.49
C SER A 141 -9.45 -2.77 4.86
N ARG A 142 -9.31 -3.60 5.88
CA ARG A 142 -9.23 -3.23 7.30
C ARG A 142 -7.82 -3.43 7.84
N TRP A 143 -7.02 -4.26 7.18
CA TRP A 143 -5.59 -4.42 7.42
C TRP A 143 -4.83 -4.32 6.11
N VAL A 144 -3.66 -3.69 6.18
CA VAL A 144 -2.59 -3.87 5.20
C VAL A 144 -1.58 -4.83 5.82
N VAL A 145 -1.30 -5.93 5.14
CA VAL A 145 -0.36 -6.96 5.61
C VAL A 145 0.92 -6.89 4.76
N GLN A 146 2.07 -6.86 5.43
CA GLN A 146 3.39 -6.81 4.81
C GLN A 146 3.89 -8.22 4.50
N GLY A 147 4.34 -8.45 3.26
CA GLY A 147 4.81 -9.74 2.76
C GLY A 147 6.32 -9.87 2.58
N ASP A 148 7.12 -8.87 2.94
CA ASP A 148 8.54 -8.80 2.55
C ASP A 148 9.55 -9.01 3.69
N THR A 149 9.38 -8.36 4.84
CA THR A 149 10.34 -8.43 5.97
C THR A 149 10.16 -9.70 6.80
N LEU A 150 10.43 -10.86 6.19
CA LEU A 150 10.28 -12.19 6.78
C LEU A 150 11.51 -13.08 6.48
N ARG A 151 11.59 -14.25 7.11
CA ARG A 151 12.61 -15.27 6.79
C ARG A 151 12.10 -16.16 5.66
N GLU A 152 12.98 -16.47 4.71
CA GLU A 152 12.67 -17.31 3.56
C GLU A 152 13.79 -18.31 3.31
N PHE A 153 13.42 -19.57 3.10
CA PHE A 153 14.28 -20.58 2.50
C PHE A 153 13.97 -20.76 1.01
N ASP A 154 14.97 -21.21 0.25
CA ASP A 154 14.73 -21.72 -1.09
C ASP A 154 13.73 -22.89 -1.02
N ASP A 155 12.74 -22.92 -1.91
CA ASP A 155 11.67 -23.92 -1.88
C ASP A 155 12.20 -25.37 -2.00
N ARG A 156 13.42 -25.58 -2.53
CA ARG A 156 14.09 -26.90 -2.62
C ARG A 156 14.69 -27.37 -1.29
N GLU A 157 14.91 -26.46 -0.36
CA GLU A 157 15.56 -26.70 0.94
C GLU A 157 14.54 -26.71 2.09
N VAL A 158 13.28 -26.40 1.80
CA VAL A 158 12.19 -26.41 2.78
C VAL A 158 12.04 -27.81 3.41
N ALA A 159 11.95 -27.84 4.74
CA ALA A 159 11.71 -29.07 5.48
C ALA A 159 10.42 -29.77 5.02
N LYS A 160 10.43 -31.10 4.94
CA LYS A 160 9.33 -31.88 4.33
C LYS A 160 7.97 -31.72 5.05
N ASP A 161 7.99 -31.36 6.31
CA ASP A 161 6.82 -31.14 7.17
C ASP A 161 6.33 -29.68 7.16
N TRP A 162 7.04 -28.77 6.48
CA TRP A 162 6.65 -27.38 6.36
C TRP A 162 5.80 -27.15 5.10
N PRO A 163 4.75 -26.30 5.17
CA PRO A 163 3.92 -25.99 4.01
C PRO A 163 4.65 -25.09 2.99
N TYR A 164 5.64 -24.32 3.43
CA TYR A 164 6.47 -23.41 2.63
C TYR A 164 7.65 -22.88 3.48
N GLY A 165 8.66 -22.30 2.83
CA GLY A 165 9.87 -21.76 3.48
C GLY A 165 9.74 -20.36 4.08
N LEU A 166 8.53 -19.79 4.18
CA LEU A 166 8.29 -18.40 4.58
C LEU A 166 7.72 -18.32 6.00
N PHE A 167 8.40 -17.57 6.87
CA PHE A 167 8.01 -17.47 8.28
C PHE A 167 8.49 -16.16 8.91
N ALA A 168 7.85 -15.78 10.02
CA ALA A 168 8.15 -14.54 10.72
C ALA A 168 9.56 -14.55 11.30
N ILE A 169 10.22 -13.39 11.30
CA ILE A 169 11.43 -13.18 12.10
C ILE A 169 11.07 -13.39 13.58
N GLY A 170 11.88 -14.15 14.33
CA GLY A 170 11.59 -14.49 15.73
C GLY A 170 10.63 -15.67 15.94
N ALA A 171 10.23 -16.35 14.86
CA ALA A 171 9.44 -17.57 14.89
C ALA A 171 10.28 -18.79 14.44
N ASP A 172 9.97 -19.97 14.99
CA ASP A 172 10.73 -21.20 14.71
C ASP A 172 10.26 -21.93 13.44
N ALA A 173 9.04 -21.64 13.00
CA ALA A 173 8.39 -22.33 11.88
C ALA A 173 7.33 -21.45 11.20
N PRO A 174 6.94 -21.78 9.95
CA PRO A 174 5.78 -21.18 9.28
C PRO A 174 4.53 -21.23 10.16
N ASN A 175 3.66 -20.23 9.98
CA ASN A 175 2.36 -20.15 10.67
C ASN A 175 2.42 -20.03 12.20
N THR A 176 3.56 -19.58 12.73
CA THR A 176 3.72 -19.24 14.15
C THR A 176 4.09 -17.77 14.30
N LEU A 177 3.57 -17.11 15.33
CA LEU A 177 3.95 -15.74 15.67
C LEU A 177 5.33 -15.73 16.34
N PRO A 178 6.08 -14.60 16.26
CA PRO A 178 7.34 -14.47 16.97
C PRO A 178 7.15 -14.66 18.47
N HIS A 179 7.95 -15.53 19.08
CA HIS A 179 7.93 -15.76 20.53
C HIS A 179 9.11 -15.07 21.23
N ASN A 180 10.14 -14.68 20.47
CA ASN A 180 11.23 -13.82 20.92
C ASN A 180 11.73 -12.96 19.72
N THR A 181 12.64 -12.01 19.95
CA THR A 181 13.13 -11.11 18.89
C THR A 181 14.36 -11.61 18.14
N GLU A 182 15.01 -12.67 18.63
CA GLU A 182 16.28 -13.23 18.14
C GLU A 182 17.40 -12.18 18.01
N SER A 183 17.37 -11.15 18.86
CA SER A 183 18.25 -9.96 18.75
C SER A 183 18.15 -9.24 17.39
N PHE A 184 17.09 -9.47 16.60
CA PHE A 184 16.89 -8.84 15.30
C PHE A 184 16.91 -7.32 15.44
N ALA A 185 17.87 -6.68 14.77
CA ALA A 185 18.10 -5.23 14.85
C ALA A 185 18.17 -4.66 16.29
N GLY A 186 18.57 -5.48 17.28
CA GLY A 186 18.61 -5.10 18.69
C GLY A 186 17.22 -4.89 19.34
N PHE A 187 16.15 -5.37 18.72
CA PHE A 187 14.81 -5.26 19.28
C PHE A 187 14.65 -6.12 20.54
N THR A 188 13.94 -5.58 21.53
CA THR A 188 13.61 -6.24 22.80
C THR A 188 12.11 -6.53 22.94
N ASP A 189 11.30 -6.09 21.98
CA ASP A 189 9.84 -6.22 21.97
C ASP A 189 9.40 -6.86 20.66
N THR A 190 8.73 -8.01 20.77
CA THR A 190 8.18 -8.77 19.62
C THR A 190 7.08 -8.00 18.89
N GLY A 191 6.42 -7.04 19.54
CA GLY A 191 5.46 -6.15 18.89
C GLY A 191 6.06 -5.32 17.75
N LYS A 192 7.38 -5.07 17.78
CA LYS A 192 8.12 -4.40 16.70
C LYS A 192 8.32 -5.26 15.45
N LEU A 193 8.04 -6.56 15.54
CA LEU A 193 8.08 -7.51 14.44
C LEU A 193 6.71 -7.70 13.79
N THR A 194 5.71 -6.88 14.15
CA THR A 194 4.39 -6.95 13.52
C THR A 194 4.47 -6.74 12.00
N MET A 195 3.79 -7.62 11.26
CA MET A 195 3.72 -7.56 9.80
C MET A 195 2.35 -7.09 9.31
N SER A 196 1.57 -6.40 10.16
CA SER A 196 0.34 -5.76 9.72
C SER A 196 0.16 -4.36 10.30
N VAL A 197 -0.47 -3.51 9.50
CA VAL A 197 -1.00 -2.21 9.90
C VAL A 197 -2.52 -2.34 9.97
N LYS A 198 -3.08 -2.07 11.15
CA LYS A 198 -4.52 -2.05 11.36
C LYS A 198 -5.07 -0.68 10.95
N LEU A 199 -5.91 -0.65 9.92
CA LEU A 199 -6.60 0.57 9.47
C LEU A 199 -7.78 0.90 10.38
N ASN A 200 -8.38 2.08 10.19
CA ASN A 200 -9.62 2.43 10.87
C ASN A 200 -10.76 1.51 10.39
N GLN A 201 -11.13 0.57 11.26
CA GLN A 201 -12.11 -0.47 10.95
C GLN A 201 -13.48 0.09 10.64
N SER A 202 -13.89 1.12 11.40
CA SER A 202 -15.19 1.75 11.21
C SER A 202 -15.26 2.58 9.94
N LEU A 203 -14.16 3.25 9.58
CA LEU A 203 -14.07 4.00 8.32
C LEU A 203 -14.10 3.05 7.11
N ALA A 204 -13.39 1.92 7.17
CA ALA A 204 -13.44 0.89 6.14
C ALA A 204 -14.84 0.27 5.99
N GLN A 205 -15.50 -0.04 7.12
CA GLN A 205 -16.87 -0.53 7.12
C GLN A 205 -17.85 0.50 6.55
N TRP A 206 -17.72 1.77 6.93
CA TRP A 206 -18.53 2.87 6.40
C TRP A 206 -18.36 3.04 4.88
N ALA A 207 -17.13 2.90 4.37
CA ALA A 207 -16.85 2.93 2.94
C ALA A 207 -17.50 1.74 2.23
N TYR A 208 -17.34 0.52 2.77
CA TYR A 208 -17.99 -0.67 2.24
C TYR A 208 -19.52 -0.55 2.20
N ASP A 209 -20.15 -0.10 3.29
CA ASP A 209 -21.61 0.04 3.36
C ASP A 209 -22.16 1.05 2.34
N ARG A 210 -21.36 2.05 1.97
CA ARG A 210 -21.69 3.03 0.93
C ARG A 210 -21.62 2.46 -0.48
N THR A 211 -20.74 1.49 -0.69
CA THR A 211 -20.36 1.06 -2.04
C THR A 211 -20.72 -0.38 -2.36
N LYS A 212 -21.20 -1.17 -1.38
CA LYS A 212 -21.47 -2.61 -1.56
C LYS A 212 -22.41 -2.94 -2.72
N ASP A 213 -23.29 -2.00 -3.07
CA ASP A 213 -24.28 -2.13 -4.14
C ASP A 213 -23.85 -1.41 -5.44
N VAL A 214 -22.64 -0.85 -5.50
CA VAL A 214 -22.10 -0.25 -6.74
C VAL A 214 -21.98 -1.34 -7.79
N THR A 215 -22.63 -1.12 -8.93
CA THR A 215 -22.55 -2.02 -10.07
C THR A 215 -21.19 -1.90 -10.74
N ILE A 216 -20.41 -2.98 -10.71
CA ILE A 216 -19.17 -3.13 -11.48
C ILE A 216 -19.52 -3.80 -12.81
N PRO A 217 -19.16 -3.20 -13.96
CA PRO A 217 -19.48 -3.77 -15.27
C PRO A 217 -18.90 -5.17 -15.47
N ASP A 218 -19.71 -6.07 -16.02
CA ASP A 218 -19.30 -7.39 -16.47
C ASP A 218 -19.12 -7.40 -18.01
N SER A 219 -18.38 -8.37 -18.54
CA SER A 219 -18.17 -8.52 -19.98
C SER A 219 -18.22 -9.97 -20.45
N PRO A 220 -18.51 -10.24 -21.73
CA PRO A 220 -18.44 -11.60 -22.28
C PRO A 220 -17.08 -12.28 -22.06
N ALA A 221 -15.98 -11.49 -22.09
CA ALA A 221 -14.65 -12.00 -21.83
C ALA A 221 -14.46 -12.43 -20.36
N LEU A 222 -14.95 -11.63 -19.40
CA LEU A 222 -14.95 -11.98 -17.98
C LEU A 222 -15.83 -13.19 -17.69
N GLN A 223 -17.00 -13.29 -18.35
CA GLN A 223 -17.92 -14.44 -18.26
C GLN A 223 -17.23 -15.72 -18.72
N LYS A 224 -16.57 -15.67 -19.88
CA LYS A 224 -15.82 -16.80 -20.42
C LYS A 224 -14.66 -17.19 -19.51
N ALA A 225 -13.88 -16.22 -19.03
CA ALA A 225 -12.72 -16.48 -18.17
C ALA A 225 -13.14 -17.13 -16.84
N ARG A 226 -14.21 -16.61 -16.20
CA ARG A 226 -14.64 -17.12 -14.90
C ARG A 226 -15.29 -18.51 -14.95
N ALA A 227 -15.76 -18.97 -16.11
CA ALA A 227 -16.30 -20.32 -16.28
C ALA A 227 -15.28 -21.43 -15.98
N ALA A 228 -13.97 -21.15 -16.12
CA ALA A 228 -12.89 -22.10 -15.83
C ALA A 228 -12.70 -22.39 -14.32
N TRP A 229 -13.34 -21.63 -13.43
CA TRP A 229 -13.13 -21.68 -11.98
C TRP A 229 -14.04 -22.69 -11.25
N ALA A 230 -14.10 -23.92 -11.75
CA ALA A 230 -14.88 -24.99 -11.13
C ALA A 230 -14.46 -25.23 -9.66
N GLY A 231 -15.41 -25.30 -8.73
CA GLY A 231 -15.12 -25.43 -7.30
C GLY A 231 -14.77 -24.12 -6.56
N TYR A 232 -14.75 -22.99 -7.27
CA TYR A 232 -14.55 -21.65 -6.71
C TYR A 232 -15.79 -20.79 -6.93
N PRO A 233 -16.85 -20.94 -6.11
CA PRO A 233 -18.16 -20.35 -6.39
C PRO A 233 -18.13 -18.82 -6.43
N ASN A 234 -17.25 -18.17 -5.66
CA ASN A 234 -17.13 -16.71 -5.70
C ASN A 234 -16.37 -16.22 -6.94
N ALA A 235 -15.37 -16.96 -7.41
CA ALA A 235 -14.69 -16.63 -8.67
C ALA A 235 -15.62 -16.73 -9.88
N GLN A 236 -16.68 -17.53 -9.82
CA GLN A 236 -17.66 -17.70 -10.89
C GLN A 236 -18.77 -16.61 -10.91
N LYS A 237 -18.86 -15.76 -9.87
CA LYS A 237 -19.85 -14.67 -9.82
C LYS A 237 -19.45 -13.52 -10.75
N PRO A 238 -20.42 -12.72 -11.24
CA PRO A 238 -20.12 -11.38 -11.75
C PRO A 238 -19.33 -10.56 -10.72
N PRO A 239 -18.52 -9.57 -11.15
CA PRO A 239 -17.79 -8.69 -10.25
C PRO A 239 -18.66 -8.05 -9.17
N PHE A 240 -18.15 -7.93 -7.94
CA PHE A 240 -18.89 -7.35 -6.81
C PHE A 240 -17.96 -6.65 -5.81
N VAL A 241 -18.55 -5.87 -4.91
CA VAL A 241 -17.81 -5.20 -3.83
C VAL A 241 -17.85 -6.05 -2.56
N LEU A 242 -16.70 -6.19 -1.90
CA LEU A 242 -16.54 -6.96 -0.66
C LEU A 242 -15.63 -6.25 0.35
N MET A 243 -15.59 -6.77 1.57
CA MET A 243 -14.48 -6.51 2.49
C MET A 243 -13.47 -7.65 2.42
N GLY A 244 -12.19 -7.30 2.49
CA GLY A 244 -11.10 -8.25 2.40
C GLY A 244 -9.75 -7.57 2.54
N GLU A 245 -8.78 -8.27 3.12
CA GLU A 245 -7.50 -7.67 3.45
C GLU A 245 -6.52 -7.75 2.30
N THR A 246 -5.65 -6.76 2.26
CA THR A 246 -4.63 -6.68 1.25
C THR A 246 -3.27 -7.12 1.79
N LEU A 247 -2.54 -7.89 0.99
CA LEU A 247 -1.15 -8.26 1.27
C LEU A 247 -0.26 -7.61 0.20
N GLY A 248 0.62 -6.71 0.64
CA GLY A 248 1.61 -6.08 -0.22
C GLY A 248 2.96 -6.80 -0.13
N SER A 249 3.58 -7.08 -1.28
CA SER A 249 4.96 -7.57 -1.38
C SER A 249 5.64 -6.98 -2.61
N VAL A 250 6.87 -6.51 -2.51
CA VAL A 250 7.62 -5.98 -3.67
C VAL A 250 7.83 -7.00 -4.79
N ARG A 251 7.56 -8.28 -4.53
CA ARG A 251 7.63 -9.36 -5.52
C ARG A 251 6.24 -9.67 -6.07
N TYR A 252 6.15 -9.73 -7.40
CA TYR A 252 5.01 -10.35 -8.05
C TYR A 252 5.08 -11.87 -7.83
N TRP A 253 4.16 -12.42 -7.04
CA TRP A 253 4.02 -13.86 -6.82
C TRP A 253 2.70 -14.37 -7.39
N HIS A 254 2.69 -15.63 -7.85
CA HIS A 254 1.52 -16.27 -8.43
C HIS A 254 1.52 -17.77 -8.15
N GLY A 255 0.34 -18.34 -7.98
CA GLY A 255 0.15 -19.78 -7.89
C GLY A 255 -0.47 -20.27 -6.57
N PRO A 256 -0.88 -21.54 -6.52
CA PRO A 256 -1.69 -22.06 -5.41
C PRO A 256 -0.94 -22.05 -4.07
N GLY A 257 0.35 -22.42 -4.07
CA GLY A 257 1.17 -22.46 -2.84
C GLY A 257 1.40 -21.07 -2.24
N ARG A 258 1.76 -20.08 -3.06
CA ARG A 258 1.95 -18.69 -2.59
C ARG A 258 0.63 -18.01 -2.24
N THR A 259 -0.47 -18.35 -2.93
CA THR A 259 -1.81 -17.93 -2.50
C THR A 259 -2.19 -18.53 -1.15
N GLN A 260 -1.86 -19.81 -0.89
CA GLN A 260 -2.10 -20.44 0.39
C GLN A 260 -1.27 -19.79 1.51
N TRP A 261 0.01 -19.52 1.27
CA TRP A 261 0.85 -18.72 2.18
C TRP A 261 0.20 -17.36 2.50
N ALA A 262 -0.27 -16.62 1.49
CA ALA A 262 -0.91 -15.33 1.70
C ALA A 262 -2.16 -15.43 2.59
N ARG A 263 -2.99 -16.46 2.40
CA ARG A 263 -4.17 -16.73 3.25
C ARG A 263 -3.77 -16.96 4.70
N ASP A 264 -2.78 -17.83 4.91
CA ASP A 264 -2.31 -18.20 6.25
C ASP A 264 -1.59 -17.02 6.93
N TRP A 265 -0.79 -16.27 6.19
CA TRP A 265 -0.07 -15.08 6.66
C TRP A 265 -1.00 -13.96 7.08
N VAL A 266 -1.99 -13.62 6.26
CA VAL A 266 -3.02 -12.63 6.63
C VAL A 266 -3.79 -13.10 7.86
N LYS A 267 -4.18 -14.38 7.92
CA LYS A 267 -4.88 -14.94 9.08
C LYS A 267 -4.02 -14.81 10.35
N LEU A 268 -2.74 -15.15 10.27
CA LEU A 268 -1.78 -15.08 11.38
C LEU A 268 -1.68 -13.64 11.91
N TRP A 269 -1.35 -12.68 11.06
CA TRP A 269 -1.04 -11.30 11.47
C TRP A 269 -2.27 -10.46 11.83
N THR A 270 -3.46 -10.91 11.48
CA THR A 270 -4.73 -10.28 11.87
C THR A 270 -5.40 -10.97 13.07
N GLY A 271 -4.75 -11.98 13.66
CA GLY A 271 -5.33 -12.77 14.75
C GLY A 271 -6.63 -13.47 14.34
N GLY A 272 -6.71 -13.92 13.09
CA GLY A 272 -7.87 -14.61 12.51
C GLY A 272 -9.04 -13.71 12.11
N LYS A 273 -8.94 -12.39 12.26
CA LYS A 273 -10.04 -11.44 11.97
C LYS A 273 -10.08 -10.98 10.51
N GLY A 274 -8.93 -11.02 9.84
CA GLY A 274 -8.77 -10.71 8.43
C GLY A 274 -8.81 -11.96 7.55
N ARG A 275 -9.13 -11.75 6.27
CA ARG A 275 -9.08 -12.76 5.21
C ARG A 275 -8.34 -12.17 4.02
N PHE A 276 -7.36 -12.90 3.49
CA PHE A 276 -6.64 -12.48 2.29
C PHE A 276 -7.62 -12.32 1.11
N ALA A 277 -7.51 -11.22 0.39
CA ALA A 277 -8.37 -10.88 -0.73
C ALA A 277 -7.61 -10.42 -1.97
N MET A 278 -6.65 -9.51 -1.76
CA MET A 278 -5.99 -8.79 -2.85
C MET A 278 -4.47 -8.73 -2.61
N THR A 279 -3.68 -9.23 -3.55
CA THR A 279 -2.21 -9.06 -3.58
C THR A 279 -1.80 -7.86 -4.41
N ASN A 280 -0.69 -7.21 -4.06
CA ASN A 280 -0.09 -6.11 -4.80
C ASN A 280 1.36 -5.85 -4.38
N MET A 281 2.00 -4.83 -4.95
CA MET A 281 3.42 -4.57 -4.73
C MET A 281 3.74 -3.30 -3.94
N GLU A 282 2.72 -2.57 -3.46
CA GLU A 282 2.90 -1.20 -2.97
C GLU A 282 2.28 -0.92 -1.61
N SER A 283 1.19 -1.60 -1.25
CA SER A 283 0.38 -1.22 -0.09
C SER A 283 1.16 -1.28 1.22
N GLN A 284 2.05 -2.27 1.38
CA GLN A 284 2.91 -2.43 2.55
C GLN A 284 3.90 -1.27 2.71
N SER A 285 4.52 -0.83 1.61
CA SER A 285 5.49 0.27 1.62
C SER A 285 4.81 1.61 1.87
N LEU A 286 3.64 1.84 1.26
CA LEU A 286 2.82 3.02 1.49
C LEU A 286 2.30 3.09 2.93
N ALA A 287 1.84 1.96 3.50
CA ALA A 287 1.43 1.89 4.90
C ALA A 287 2.60 2.18 5.87
N GLY A 288 3.80 1.70 5.55
CA GLY A 288 5.02 2.02 6.30
C GLY A 288 5.35 3.52 6.29
N ALA A 289 5.31 4.15 5.11
CA ALA A 289 5.51 5.60 4.99
C ALA A 289 4.45 6.41 5.76
N MET A 290 3.17 6.01 5.68
CA MET A 290 2.09 6.63 6.47
C MET A 290 2.31 6.49 7.98
N ALA A 291 2.80 5.33 8.45
CA ALA A 291 3.12 5.13 9.85
C ALA A 291 4.29 6.02 10.34
N ILE A 292 5.30 6.23 9.49
CA ILE A 292 6.41 7.15 9.78
C ILE A 292 5.92 8.60 9.82
N ALA A 293 5.09 9.01 8.87
CA ALA A 293 4.53 10.35 8.79
C ALA A 293 3.57 10.66 9.96
N ALA A 294 2.77 9.67 10.37
CA ALA A 294 1.86 9.80 11.51
C ALA A 294 2.62 10.07 12.82
N LYS A 295 3.76 9.39 13.05
CA LYS A 295 4.64 9.64 14.22
C LYS A 295 5.19 11.06 14.27
N GLN A 296 5.22 11.76 13.14
CA GLN A 296 5.67 13.14 13.01
C GLN A 296 4.52 14.15 13.00
N GLY A 297 3.27 13.69 13.14
CA GLY A 297 2.08 14.55 13.11
C GLY A 297 1.72 15.07 11.72
N LEU A 298 2.32 14.53 10.65
CA LEU A 298 2.06 14.97 9.28
C LEU A 298 0.72 14.48 8.74
N VAL A 299 0.23 13.33 9.21
CA VAL A 299 -1.02 12.69 8.78
C VAL A 299 -1.76 12.10 9.98
N ASP A 300 -3.09 11.94 9.86
CA ASP A 300 -3.87 11.13 10.79
C ASP A 300 -4.10 9.72 10.21
N PRO A 301 -3.53 8.66 10.81
CA PRO A 301 -3.71 7.28 10.33
C PRO A 301 -5.17 6.80 10.43
N ALA A 302 -6.03 7.45 11.22
CA ALA A 302 -7.44 7.14 11.30
C ALA A 302 -8.24 7.52 10.04
N ARG A 303 -7.64 8.29 9.11
CA ARG A 303 -8.25 8.75 7.86
C ARG A 303 -7.71 8.02 6.60
N VAL A 304 -7.10 6.86 6.80
CA VAL A 304 -6.55 6.05 5.70
C VAL A 304 -7.53 4.95 5.30
N LEU A 305 -7.85 4.93 4.01
CA LEU A 305 -8.66 3.95 3.32
C LEU A 305 -7.81 3.22 2.27
N VAL A 306 -8.06 1.93 2.12
CA VAL A 306 -7.40 1.09 1.09
C VAL A 306 -8.47 0.31 0.33
N LEU A 307 -8.49 0.52 -0.98
CA LEU A 307 -9.35 -0.15 -1.94
C LEU A 307 -8.47 -0.90 -2.94
N ARG A 308 -8.73 -2.18 -3.20
CA ARG A 308 -8.01 -2.93 -4.24
C ARG A 308 -8.98 -3.64 -5.16
N THR A 309 -8.62 -3.78 -6.43
CA THR A 309 -9.51 -4.33 -7.46
C THR A 309 -8.84 -5.45 -8.25
N GLY A 310 -9.57 -6.55 -8.48
CA GLY A 310 -8.98 -7.76 -9.05
C GLY A 310 -8.73 -7.66 -10.56
N SER A 311 -7.49 -7.43 -11.02
CA SER A 311 -7.14 -7.46 -12.45
C SER A 311 -6.93 -8.88 -12.97
N ASN A 312 -6.42 -9.76 -12.11
CA ASN A 312 -6.20 -11.17 -12.42
C ASN A 312 -6.37 -12.02 -11.15
N PRO A 313 -6.50 -13.34 -11.26
CA PRO A 313 -6.49 -14.24 -10.10
C PRO A 313 -5.07 -14.41 -9.55
N SER A 314 -4.90 -14.62 -8.24
CA SER A 314 -3.60 -14.85 -7.58
C SER A 314 -2.99 -16.24 -7.84
N MET A 315 -3.73 -17.11 -8.53
CA MET A 315 -3.34 -18.48 -8.86
C MET A 315 -4.02 -18.93 -10.17
N PRO A 316 -3.60 -20.03 -10.82
CA PRO A 316 -4.32 -20.57 -11.98
C PRO A 316 -5.71 -21.11 -11.62
N PRO A 317 -6.65 -21.14 -12.59
CA PRO A 317 -7.85 -21.95 -12.46
C PRO A 317 -7.51 -23.45 -12.39
N PRO A 318 -8.40 -24.30 -11.84
CA PRO A 318 -8.20 -25.74 -11.83
C PRO A 318 -7.86 -26.30 -13.21
N GLY A 319 -6.84 -27.15 -13.28
CA GLY A 319 -6.40 -27.79 -14.52
C GLY A 319 -5.46 -26.96 -15.40
N ARG A 320 -5.13 -25.71 -15.03
CA ARG A 320 -4.08 -24.90 -15.69
C ARG A 320 -2.87 -24.77 -14.77
N SER A 321 -1.66 -24.70 -15.34
CA SER A 321 -0.46 -24.51 -14.53
C SER A 321 -0.27 -23.04 -14.11
N ALA A 322 0.51 -22.82 -13.04
CA ALA A 322 0.85 -21.47 -12.61
C ALA A 322 1.71 -20.74 -13.67
N VAL A 323 2.64 -21.46 -14.32
CA VAL A 323 3.50 -20.91 -15.38
C VAL A 323 2.68 -20.40 -16.58
N GLU A 324 1.63 -21.13 -16.97
CA GLU A 324 0.81 -20.72 -18.12
C GLU A 324 -0.11 -19.53 -17.84
N SER A 325 -0.37 -19.20 -16.57
CA SER A 325 -1.37 -18.19 -16.17
C SER A 325 -0.79 -16.98 -15.47
N VAL A 326 0.51 -16.99 -15.15
CA VAL A 326 1.17 -15.85 -14.51
C VAL A 326 1.09 -14.62 -15.42
N ALA A 327 0.82 -13.46 -14.84
CA ALA A 327 0.70 -12.17 -15.53
C ALA A 327 -0.38 -12.11 -16.65
N ASP A 328 -1.33 -13.05 -16.67
CA ASP A 328 -2.47 -13.04 -17.59
C ASP A 328 -3.61 -12.20 -17.00
N GLU A 329 -3.57 -10.88 -17.25
CA GLU A 329 -4.63 -9.96 -16.79
C GLU A 329 -5.79 -9.86 -17.78
N GLY A 330 -5.52 -10.03 -19.09
CA GLY A 330 -6.52 -10.06 -20.15
C GLY A 330 -7.57 -8.94 -20.02
N ALA A 331 -8.85 -9.32 -20.09
CA ALA A 331 -9.98 -8.38 -19.92
C ALA A 331 -10.17 -7.89 -18.47
N GLY A 332 -9.50 -8.51 -17.50
CA GLY A 332 -9.59 -8.16 -16.08
C GLY A 332 -8.87 -6.86 -15.73
N GLN A 333 -7.79 -6.52 -16.43
CA GLN A 333 -7.04 -5.28 -16.21
C GLN A 333 -7.95 -4.04 -16.33
N VAL A 334 -8.59 -3.86 -17.49
CA VAL A 334 -9.49 -2.73 -17.74
C VAL A 334 -10.70 -2.75 -16.80
N ALA A 335 -11.23 -3.94 -16.49
CA ALA A 335 -12.34 -4.07 -15.55
C ALA A 335 -11.97 -3.61 -14.13
N ALA A 336 -10.74 -3.90 -13.70
CA ALA A 336 -10.22 -3.48 -12.41
C ALA A 336 -9.98 -1.97 -12.36
N PHE A 337 -9.44 -1.35 -13.42
CA PHE A 337 -9.35 0.12 -13.52
C PHE A 337 -10.73 0.78 -13.38
N GLU A 338 -11.74 0.25 -14.06
CA GLU A 338 -13.10 0.78 -13.97
C GLU A 338 -13.70 0.59 -12.57
N ALA A 339 -13.50 -0.58 -11.95
CA ALA A 339 -13.96 -0.87 -10.60
C ALA A 339 -13.29 0.05 -9.57
N ASN A 340 -12.00 0.35 -9.74
CA ASN A 340 -11.20 1.21 -8.88
C ASN A 340 -11.85 2.59 -8.77
N TYR A 341 -12.13 3.22 -9.92
CA TYR A 341 -12.84 4.50 -9.96
C TYR A 341 -14.28 4.38 -9.43
N ARG A 342 -15.08 3.47 -9.98
CA ARG A 342 -16.52 3.38 -9.67
C ARG A 342 -16.82 3.14 -8.20
N VAL A 343 -16.01 2.30 -7.55
CA VAL A 343 -16.22 1.93 -6.15
C VAL A 343 -15.61 2.97 -5.22
N GLY A 344 -14.49 3.60 -5.58
CA GLY A 344 -13.88 4.63 -4.76
C GLY A 344 -14.62 5.98 -4.79
N VAL A 345 -15.12 6.39 -5.95
CA VAL A 345 -15.63 7.75 -6.16
C VAL A 345 -16.80 8.14 -5.24
N PRO A 346 -17.79 7.26 -4.90
CA PRO A 346 -18.87 7.64 -3.99
C PRO A 346 -18.36 8.00 -2.59
N VAL A 347 -17.30 7.35 -2.13
CA VAL A 347 -16.65 7.65 -0.84
C VAL A 347 -15.94 9.00 -0.89
N VAL A 348 -15.19 9.25 -1.97
CA VAL A 348 -14.48 10.52 -2.17
C VAL A 348 -15.46 11.70 -2.25
N HIS A 349 -16.54 11.56 -3.03
CA HIS A 349 -17.56 12.60 -3.17
C HIS A 349 -18.27 12.90 -1.86
N GLU A 350 -18.59 11.87 -1.08
CA GLU A 350 -19.20 12.02 0.24
C GLU A 350 -18.27 12.79 1.20
N LEU A 351 -16.98 12.41 1.25
CA LEU A 351 -15.99 13.08 2.09
C LEU A 351 -15.81 14.57 1.73
N LEU A 352 -15.79 14.89 0.43
CA LEU A 352 -15.65 16.25 -0.06
C LEU A 352 -16.91 17.10 0.20
N SER A 353 -18.10 16.53 -0.03
CA SER A 353 -19.38 17.24 0.09
C SER A 353 -19.73 17.56 1.54
N HIS A 354 -19.26 16.75 2.48
CA HIS A 354 -19.51 16.90 3.92
C HIS A 354 -18.24 17.24 4.71
N TRP A 355 -17.26 17.89 4.06
CA TRP A 355 -15.96 18.20 4.64
C TRP A 355 -16.03 18.95 5.97
N ASP A 356 -16.97 19.89 6.15
CA ASP A 356 -17.08 20.64 7.39
C ASP A 356 -17.39 19.79 8.62
N SER A 357 -18.05 18.63 8.42
CA SER A 357 -18.20 17.62 9.47
C SER A 357 -16.98 16.71 9.53
N TYR A 358 -16.55 16.19 8.36
CA TYR A 358 -15.54 15.13 8.30
C TYR A 358 -14.10 15.57 8.57
N LYS A 359 -13.80 16.87 8.52
CA LYS A 359 -12.54 17.41 9.00
C LYS A 359 -12.34 17.15 10.49
N ASP A 360 -13.40 17.16 11.28
CA ASP A 360 -13.35 17.05 12.74
C ASP A 360 -13.88 15.69 13.25
N HIS A 361 -14.70 14.98 12.46
CA HIS A 361 -15.29 13.70 12.83
C HIS A 361 -15.04 12.65 11.74
N VAL A 362 -14.33 11.58 12.07
CA VAL A 362 -14.11 10.49 11.11
C VAL A 362 -15.39 9.67 10.95
N PRO A 363 -15.92 9.46 9.73
CA PRO A 363 -17.16 8.69 9.57
C PRO A 363 -17.01 7.25 10.08
N GLY A 364 -18.13 6.70 10.56
CA GLY A 364 -18.18 5.37 11.16
C GLY A 364 -17.79 5.31 12.63
N THR A 365 -17.17 6.35 13.21
CA THR A 365 -16.94 6.43 14.66
C THR A 365 -18.18 6.94 15.38
N GLY A 366 -19.20 6.07 15.56
CA GLY A 366 -20.26 6.28 16.56
C GLY A 366 -19.84 5.74 17.93
N PRO A 367 -20.49 6.13 19.05
CA PRO A 367 -20.29 5.46 20.32
C PRO A 367 -20.63 3.98 20.16
N GLN A 368 -19.69 3.10 20.53
CA GLN A 368 -19.91 1.64 20.55
C GLN A 368 -20.95 1.25 21.59
#